data_AF-A0A1H5UDT2-F1
#
_entry.id   AF-A0A1H5UDT2-F1
#
_cell.length_a   1.000
_cell.length_b   1.000
_cell.length_c   1.000
_cell.angle_alpha   90.00
_cell.angle_beta   90.00
_cell.angle_gamma   90.00
#
_symmetry.space_group_name_H-M   'P 1'
#
loop_
_entity.id
_entity.type
_entity.pdbx_description
1 polymer ?
#
loop_
_entity_poly.entity_id
_entity_poly.type
_entity_poly.pdbx_seq_one_letter_code
_entity_poly.pdbx_strand_id
1 'polypeptide(L)' 'MKITFKTIPSEESIAILDSLQKAVSQALERKRRLGHYAVIWRDGKPVMIGEDAPKASEDSAGSEAGRGF' A
#
# COMPACT_ATOMS: atom_id res chain seq x y z
N MET A 1 -13.41 -21.84 0.89
CA MET A 1 -14.51 -21.14 1.60
C MET A 1 -14.84 -19.88 0.82
N LYS A 2 -16.09 -19.72 0.36
CA LYS A 2 -16.53 -18.52 -0.39
C LYS A 2 -17.32 -17.62 0.57
N ILE A 3 -16.68 -16.60 1.11
CA ILE A 3 -17.33 -15.56 1.91
C ILE A 3 -17.84 -14.47 0.96
N THR A 4 -19.09 -14.60 0.51
CA THR A 4 -19.78 -13.56 -0.26
C THR A 4 -20.46 -12.59 0.70
N PHE A 5 -19.76 -11.53 1.09
CA PHE A 5 -20.36 -10.40 1.81
C PHE A 5 -21.06 -9.49 0.79
N LYS A 6 -22.31 -9.81 0.45
CA LYS A 6 -23.19 -8.86 -0.23
C LYS A 6 -24.06 -8.19 0.81
N THR A 7 -23.51 -7.18 1.46
CA THR A 7 -24.25 -6.22 2.29
C THR A 7 -24.02 -4.86 1.66
N ILE A 8 -25.08 -4.25 1.16
CA ILE A 8 -25.05 -2.82 0.80
C ILE A 8 -24.60 -2.12 2.10
N PRO A 9 -23.43 -1.46 2.11
CA PRO A 9 -22.91 -0.84 3.33
C PRO A 9 -23.92 0.22 3.80
N SER A 10 -24.18 0.27 5.11
CA SER A 10 -25.05 1.30 5.69
C SER A 10 -24.47 2.69 5.41
N GLU A 11 -25.31 3.73 5.34
CA GLU A 11 -24.85 5.11 5.13
C GLU A 11 -23.77 5.52 6.15
N GLU A 12 -23.93 5.09 7.41
CA GLU A 12 -22.92 5.29 8.45
C GLU A 12 -21.59 4.60 8.12
N SER A 13 -21.63 3.36 7.61
CA SER A 13 -20.42 2.64 7.22
C SER A 13 -19.69 3.34 6.07
N ILE A 14 -20.43 3.90 5.11
CA ILE A 14 -19.88 4.68 4.00
C ILE A 14 -19.24 5.98 4.54
N ALA A 15 -19.91 6.68 5.44
CA ALA A 15 -19.40 7.91 6.03
C ALA A 15 -18.11 7.68 6.86
N ILE A 16 -18.04 6.57 7.60
CA ILE A 16 -16.84 6.16 8.33
C ILE A 16 -15.71 5.84 7.36
N LEU A 17 -16.00 5.08 6.30
CA LEU A 17 -15.02 4.73 5.29
C LEU A 17 -14.46 5.98 4.58
N ASP A 18 -15.31 6.92 4.19
CA ASP A 18 -14.91 8.19 3.56
C ASP A 18 -14.02 9.01 4.49
N SER A 19 -14.41 9.12 5.77
CA SER A 19 -13.63 9.82 6.79
C SER A 19 -12.24 9.23 6.96
N LEU A 20 -12.14 7.89 7.00
CA LEU A 20 -10.87 7.18 7.10
C LEU A 20 -10.00 7.39 5.85
N GLN A 21 -10.59 7.25 4.66
CA GLN A 21 -9.88 7.47 3.39
C GLN A 21 -9.33 8.90 3.30
N LYS A 22 -10.13 9.89 3.71
CA LYS A 22 -9.73 11.30 3.73
C LYS A 22 -8.58 11.55 4.71
N ALA A 23 -8.68 11.03 5.93
CA ALA A 23 -7.63 11.18 6.95
C ALA A 23 -6.30 10.57 6.49
N VAL A 24 -6.35 9.35 5.94
CA VAL A 24 -5.16 8.68 5.39
C VAL A 24 -4.59 9.46 4.21
N SER A 25 -5.42 9.93 3.28
CA SER A 25 -4.98 10.71 2.12
C SER A 25 -4.29 12.01 2.55
N GLN A 26 -4.85 12.72 3.53
CA GLN A 26 -4.24 13.95 4.08
C GLN A 26 -2.90 13.66 4.77
N ALA A 27 -2.80 12.57 5.53
CA ALA A 27 -1.57 12.17 6.19
C ALA A 27 -0.47 11.81 5.17
N LEU A 28 -0.82 11.05 4.12
CA LEU A 28 0.11 10.69 3.05
C LEU A 28 0.55 11.91 2.23
N GLU A 29 -0.38 12.82 1.92
CA GLU A 29 -0.07 14.09 1.25
C GLU A 29 0.91 14.93 2.07
N ARG A 30 0.68 15.05 3.38
CA ARG A 30 1.58 15.77 4.29
C ARG A 30 2.96 15.13 4.32
N LYS A 31 3.05 13.79 4.38
CA LYS A 31 4.31 13.06 4.33
C LYS A 31 5.04 13.26 3.00
N ARG A 32 4.31 13.25 1.87
CA ARG A 32 4.88 13.53 0.54
C ARG A 32 5.50 14.93 0.48
N ARG A 33 4.81 15.95 1.00
CA ARG A 33 5.32 17.34 1.03
C ARG A 33 6.56 17.52 1.91
N LEU A 34 6.76 16.66 2.90
CA LEU A 34 7.96 16.63 3.73
C LEU A 34 9.11 15.84 3.06
N GLY A 35 8.91 15.33 1.85
CA GLY A 35 9.89 14.51 1.16
C GLY A 35 9.98 13.08 1.68
N HIS A 36 8.99 12.59 2.44
CA HIS A 36 8.97 11.20 2.90
C HIS A 36 8.18 10.32 1.93
N TYR A 37 8.56 9.04 1.87
CA TYR A 37 7.81 8.02 1.16
C TYR A 37 6.88 7.24 2.09
N ALA A 38 5.89 6.57 1.52
CA ALA A 38 5.00 5.64 2.20
C ALA A 38 5.00 4.29 1.49
N VAL A 39 4.82 3.21 2.25
CA VAL A 39 4.65 1.86 1.72
C VAL A 39 3.19 1.46 1.92
N ILE A 40 2.50 1.14 0.82
CA ILE A 40 1.12 0.67 0.85
C ILE A 40 1.04 -0.75 0.31
N TRP A 41 0.16 -1.58 0.86
CA TRP A 41 -0.10 -2.89 0.27
C TRP A 41 -1.19 -2.76 -0.79
N ARG A 42 -0.86 -3.12 -2.04
CA ARG A 42 -1.80 -3.11 -3.15
C ARG A 42 -1.60 -4.38 -3.97
N ASP A 43 -2.70 -5.06 -4.33
CA ASP A 43 -2.66 -6.27 -5.17
C ASP A 43 -1.71 -7.36 -4.62
N GLY A 44 -1.67 -7.52 -3.29
CA GLY A 44 -0.83 -8.51 -2.61
C GLY A 44 0.66 -8.15 -2.50
N LYS A 45 1.09 -7.00 -3.03
CA LYS A 45 2.48 -6.55 -3.00
C LYS A 45 2.66 -5.20 -2.31
N PRO A 46 3.80 -4.96 -1.64
CA PRO A 46 4.14 -3.63 -1.15
C PRO A 46 4.46 -2.70 -2.33
N VAL A 47 3.82 -1.55 -2.36
CA VAL A 47 4.02 -0.47 -3.34
C VAL A 47 4.49 0.76 -2.59
N MET A 48 5.65 1.29 -2.99
CA MET A 48 6.23 2.48 -2.39
C MET A 48 5.79 3.72 -3.19
N ILE A 49 5.35 4.77 -2.50
CA ILE A 49 4.86 6.00 -3.11
C ILE A 49 5.55 7.19 -2.41
N GLY A 50 6.20 8.04 -3.19
CA GLY A 50 6.90 9.25 -2.72
C GLY A 50 8.13 9.54 -3.56
N GLU A 51 8.58 10.79 -3.60
CA GLU A 51 9.77 11.19 -4.38
C GLU A 51 11.07 10.56 -3.83
N ASP A 52 11.14 10.38 -2.51
CA ASP A 52 12.24 9.73 -1.80
C ASP A 52 12.06 8.21 -1.69
N ALA A 53 11.09 7.62 -2.40
CA ALA A 53 10.94 6.18 -2.42
C ALA A 53 12.18 5.55 -3.10
N PRO A 54 12.79 4.51 -2.50
CA PRO A 54 13.90 3.83 -3.14
C PRO A 54 13.40 3.26 -4.47
N LYS A 55 14.04 3.66 -5.57
CA LYS A 55 13.78 3.06 -6.88
C LYS A 55 14.20 1.61 -6.77
N ALA A 56 13.23 0.69 -6.75
CA ALA A 56 13.51 -0.72 -6.85
C ALA A 56 14.34 -0.92 -8.12
N SER A 57 15.61 -1.24 -7.94
CA SER A 57 16.46 -1.77 -9.00
C SER A 57 15.71 -2.93 -9.62
N GLU A 58 15.45 -2.85 -10.91
CA GLU A 58 15.03 -4.01 -11.69
C GLU A 58 16.17 -5.03 -11.68
N ASP A 59 16.21 -5.89 -10.66
CA ASP A 59 16.96 -7.14 -10.70
C ASP A 59 16.00 -8.28 -10.37
N SER A 60 15.25 -8.69 -11.39
CA SER A 60 14.86 -10.09 -11.53
C SER A 60 16.04 -10.82 -12.17
N ALA A 61 16.83 -11.56 -11.37
CA ALA A 61 17.66 -12.65 -11.89
C ALA A 61 18.09 -13.64 -10.80
N GLY A 62 17.68 -14.91 -10.97
CA GLY A 62 18.28 -16.11 -10.34
C GLY A 62 17.78 -16.43 -8.93
N SER A 63 16.90 -17.41 -8.72
CA SER A 63 17.20 -18.85 -8.80
C SER A 63 18.51 -19.23 -8.13
N GLU A 64 18.39 -20.01 -7.05
CA GLU A 64 19.37 -20.89 -6.42
C GLU A 64 20.73 -21.03 -7.15
N ALA A 65 21.81 -20.59 -6.50
CA ALA A 65 23.12 -21.24 -6.53
C ALA A 65 24.05 -20.56 -5.52
N GLY A 66 24.61 -21.31 -4.55
CA GLY A 66 25.71 -20.80 -3.74
C GLY A 66 25.87 -21.39 -2.34
N ARG A 67 26.08 -22.69 -2.28
CA ARG A 67 26.61 -23.45 -1.15
C ARG A 67 28.01 -22.93 -0.74
N GLY A 68 28.34 -22.96 0.55
CA GLY A 68 29.71 -22.97 1.10
C GLY A 68 29.96 -21.83 2.08
N PHE A 69 30.43 -22.02 3.32
CA PHE A 69 31.02 -23.17 4.02
C PHE A 69 30.42 -23.29 5.43
#